data_AF-A0A923DL10-F1
#
_entry.id   AF-A0A923DL10-F1
#
_cell.length_a   1.000
_cell.length_b   1.000
_cell.length_c   1.000
_cell.angle_alpha   90.00
_cell.angle_beta   90.00
_cell.angle_gamma   90.00
#
_symmetry.space_group_name_H-M   'P 1'
#
loop_
_entity.id
_entity.type
_entity.pdbx_description
1 polymer ?
#
loop_
_entity_poly.entity_id
_entity_poly.type
_entity_poly.pdbx_seq_one_letter_code
_entity_poly.pdbx_strand_id
1 'polypeptide(L)' 'MRKNMEVGMKKMALYSVALVLFAYGAAVAVAETGGGCVRCHTDEALMKSLFVPPTIHGGEEGEG' A
#
# COMPACT_ATOMS: atom_id res chain seq x y z
N MET A 1 45.06 1.38 19.96
CA MET A 1 43.82 0.66 20.34
C MET A 1 42.53 1.48 20.13
N ARG A 2 42.41 2.74 20.62
CA ARG A 2 41.18 3.56 20.45
C ARG A 2 40.67 3.71 19.01
N LYS A 3 41.53 4.06 18.05
CA LYS A 3 41.14 4.22 16.63
C LYS A 3 40.50 2.96 16.01
N ASN A 4 41.00 1.78 16.34
CA ASN A 4 40.46 0.52 15.81
C ASN A 4 39.05 0.23 16.37
N MET A 5 38.78 0.66 17.60
CA MET A 5 37.48 0.52 18.26
C MET A 5 36.45 1.50 17.68
N GLU A 6 36.85 2.73 17.35
CA GLU A 6 35.99 3.70 16.67
C GLU A 6 35.61 3.24 15.25
N VAL A 7 36.56 2.65 14.52
CA VAL A 7 36.31 2.07 13.20
C VAL A 7 35.38 0.86 13.30
N GLY A 8 35.57 0.00 14.30
CA GLY A 8 34.67 -1.13 14.58
C GLY A 8 33.24 -0.67 14.86
N MET A 9 33.06 0.31 15.75
CA MET A 9 31.74 0.84 16.12
C MET A 9 31.01 1.48 14.93
N LYS A 10 31.72 2.23 14.09
CA LYS A 10 31.15 2.80 12.85
C LYS A 10 30.69 1.71 11.88
N LYS A 11 31.48 0.63 11.70
CA LYS A 11 31.08 -0.50 10.85
C LYS A 11 29.83 -1.19 11.41
N MET A 12 29.77 -1.45 12.71
CA MET A 12 28.61 -2.06 13.34
C MET A 12 27.35 -1.19 13.21
N ALA A 13 27.49 0.14 13.35
CA ALA A 13 26.39 1.08 13.13
C ALA A 13 25.92 1.09 11.67
N LEU A 14 26.83 1.01 10.71
CA LEU A 14 26.46 0.91 9.28
C LEU A 14 25.75 -0.41 8.97
N TYR A 15 26.22 -1.53 9.53
CA TYR A 15 25.56 -2.83 9.37
C TYR A 15 24.17 -2.86 9.99
N SER A 16 24.00 -2.28 11.19
CA SER A 16 22.68 -2.24 11.84
C SER A 16 21.69 -1.39 11.05
N VAL A 17 22.11 -0.23 10.56
CA VAL A 17 21.27 0.63 9.70
C VAL A 17 20.89 -0.11 8.40
N ALA A 18 21.84 -0.76 7.74
CA ALA A 18 21.57 -1.53 6.53
C ALA A 18 20.56 -2.66 6.77
N LEU A 19 20.66 -3.36 7.91
CA LEU A 19 19.76 -4.44 8.28
C LEU A 19 18.33 -3.92 8.52
N VAL A 20 18.20 -2.80 9.24
CA VAL A 20 16.89 -2.14 9.47
C VAL A 20 16.24 -1.71 8.15
N LEU A 21 17.01 -1.10 7.24
CA LEU A 21 16.49 -0.68 5.93
C LEU A 21 16.06 -1.88 5.08
N PHE A 22 16.84 -2.97 5.08
CA PHE A 22 16.48 -4.20 4.38
C PHE A 22 15.19 -4.82 4.93
N ALA A 23 15.07 -4.92 6.25
CA ALA A 23 13.87 -5.44 6.90
C ALA A 23 12.63 -4.57 6.59
N TYR A 24 12.78 -3.25 6.62
CA TYR A 24 11.71 -2.32 6.26
C TYR A 24 11.30 -2.46 4.80
N GLY A 25 12.27 -2.51 3.87
CA GLY A 25 11.98 -2.71 2.44
C GLY A 25 11.27 -4.03 2.16
N ALA A 26 11.66 -5.11 2.83
CA ALA A 26 10.99 -6.40 2.73
C ALA A 26 9.54 -6.34 3.26
N ALA A 27 9.29 -5.64 4.38
CA ALA A 27 7.94 -5.47 4.93
C ALA A 27 7.02 -4.68 3.98
N VAL A 28 7.53 -3.62 3.36
CA VAL A 28 6.77 -2.81 2.38
C VAL A 28 6.45 -3.63 1.12
N ALA A 29 7.40 -4.43 0.62
CA ALA A 29 7.16 -5.27 -0.56
C ALA A 29 6.06 -6.33 -0.32
N VAL A 30 5.95 -6.86 0.90
CA VAL A 30 4.89 -7.82 1.24
C VAL A 30 3.53 -7.14 1.36
N ALA A 31 3.47 -5.91 1.87
CA ALA A 31 2.22 -5.16 2.07
C ALA A 31 1.47 -4.86 0.75
N GLU A 32 2.18 -4.76 -0.38
CA GLU A 32 1.61 -4.44 -1.70
C GLU A 32 1.00 -5.65 -2.43
N THR A 33 1.26 -6.88 -1.97
CA THR A 33 0.85 -8.09 -2.71
C THR A 33 -0.60 -8.52 -2.48
N GLY A 34 -1.35 -7.83 -1.62
CA GLY A 34 -2.56 -8.38 -1.00
C GLY A 34 -3.92 -7.83 -1.42
N GLY A 35 -4.04 -6.82 -2.29
CA GLY A 35 -5.38 -6.44 -2.75
C GLY A 35 -5.69 -4.99 -3.11
N GLY A 36 -4.74 -4.19 -3.57
CA GLY A 36 -5.07 -2.82 -4.02
C GLY A 36 -6.08 -2.82 -5.17
N CYS A 37 -5.79 -3.54 -6.26
CA CYS A 37 -6.66 -3.54 -7.44
C CYS A 37 -7.86 -4.48 -7.28
N VAL A 38 -7.64 -5.74 -6.88
CA VAL A 38 -8.74 -6.72 -6.79
C VAL A 38 -9.75 -6.31 -5.72
N ARG A 39 -9.34 -5.90 -4.51
CA ARG A 39 -10.34 -5.48 -3.52
C ARG A 39 -11.12 -4.25 -3.99
N CYS A 40 -10.48 -3.26 -4.60
CA CYS A 40 -11.21 -2.10 -5.14
C CYS A 40 -12.14 -2.47 -6.30
N HIS A 41 -11.79 -3.46 -7.12
CA HIS A 41 -12.58 -3.91 -8.28
C HIS A 41 -13.52 -5.10 -8.00
N THR A 42 -13.50 -5.67 -6.79
CA THR A 42 -14.42 -6.74 -6.37
C THR A 42 -15.22 -6.40 -5.13
N ASP A 43 -15.00 -5.24 -4.50
CA ASP A 43 -15.84 -4.75 -3.41
C ASP A 43 -17.14 -4.17 -3.98
N GLU A 44 -18.19 -4.98 -3.90
CA GLU A 44 -19.53 -4.65 -4.39
C GLU A 44 -20.13 -3.44 -3.66
N ALA A 45 -19.86 -3.28 -2.36
CA ALA A 45 -20.39 -2.18 -1.57
C ALA A 45 -19.75 -0.84 -1.99
N LEU A 46 -18.44 -0.84 -2.24
CA LEU A 46 -17.71 0.32 -2.75
C LEU A 46 -18.20 0.70 -4.15
N MET A 47 -18.31 -0.26 -5.08
CA MET A 47 -18.82 0.00 -6.42
C MET A 47 -20.25 0.56 -6.44
N LYS A 48 -21.14 0.04 -5.58
CA LYS A 48 -22.51 0.56 -5.45
C LYS A 48 -22.55 1.97 -4.86
N SER A 49 -21.61 2.33 -3.99
CA SER A 49 -21.55 3.68 -3.42
C SER A 49 -21.00 4.75 -4.38
N LEU A 50 -20.18 4.36 -5.36
CA LEU A 50 -19.70 5.27 -6.40
C LEU A 50 -20.74 5.52 -7.50
N PHE A 51 -21.68 4.60 -7.69
CA PHE A 51 -22.74 4.76 -8.67
C PHE A 51 -23.83 5.68 -8.12
N VAL A 52 -23.85 6.93 -8.59
CA VAL A 52 -25.00 7.82 -8.43
C VAL A 52 -25.85 7.66 -9.69
N PRO A 53 -27.02 6.99 -9.62
CA PRO A 53 -27.91 6.92 -10.76
C PRO A 53 -28.30 8.34 -11.18
N PRO A 54 -28.28 8.67 -12.47
CA PRO A 54 -28.78 9.96 -12.92
C PRO A 54 -30.23 10.12 -12.45
N THR A 55 -30.55 11.27 -11.88
CA THR A 55 -31.92 11.59 -11.51
C THR A 55 -32.74 11.71 -12.79
N ILE A 56 -33.46 10.64 -13.15
CA ILE A 56 -34.48 10.71 -14.19
C ILE A 56 -35.60 11.60 -13.63
N HIS A 57 -35.56 12.89 -13.97
CA HIS A 57 -36.75 13.73 -13.85
C HIS A 57 -37.75 13.15 -14.84
N GLY A 58 -38.82 12.55 -14.31
CA GLY A 58 -39.82 11.86 -15.11
C GLY A 58 -40.28 12.69 -16.29
N GLY A 59 -39.89 12.26 -17.47
CA GLY A 59 -40.77 12.15 -18.62
C GLY A 59 -40.80 10.67 -18.97
N GLU A 60 -41.97 10.16 -19.30
CA GLU A 60 -42.20 9.15 -20.35
C GLU A 60 -40.91 8.78 -21.14
N GLU A 61 -40.50 7.54 -21.36
CA GLU A 61 -41.11 6.49 -22.20
C GLU A 61 -40.26 5.23 -22.01
N GLY A 62 -40.86 4.02 -22.05
CA GLY A 62 -40.11 2.78 -22.24
C GLY A 62 -40.64 1.58 -21.48
N GLU A 63 -41.77 1.04 -21.93
CA GLU A 63 -42.26 -0.29 -21.57
C GLU A 63 -41.28 -1.37 -22.06
N GLY A 64 -40.99 -2.35 -21.19
CA GLY A 64 -40.30 -3.59 -21.49
C GLY A 64 -40.65 -4.64 -20.45
#